data_AF-A0A4P7IJH5-F1
#
_entry.id   AF-A0A4P7IJH5-F1
#
_cell.length_a   1.000
_cell.length_b   1.000
_cell.length_c   1.000
_cell.angle_alpha   90.00
_cell.angle_beta   90.00
_cell.angle_gamma   90.00
#
_symmetry.space_group_name_H-M   'P 1'
#
loop_
_entity.id
_entity.type
_entity.pdbx_description
1 polymer ?
#
loop_
_entity_poly.entity_id
_entity_poly.type
_entity_poly.pdbx_seq_one_letter_code
_entity_poly.pdbx_strand_id
1 'polypeptide(L)'
;MSEDRENYLDMSVDDEDQLQPEDTLEDQNLDDVLDRGYSPPDRPPATYNDYPTEAERLQGESLDERLSEEVPEPDPYVEAAQDADREDENALDEQVGLDEAEPRTGRLVQPDEGLGEDHEGQEVARDVGIDGAGASAEEAAMHITQEPEPPLG
;
A
#
# COMPACT_ATOMS: atom_id res chain seq x y z
N MET A 1 18.14 17.23 -11.92
CA MET A 1 17.15 17.64 -10.90
C MET A 1 18.00 18.17 -9.75
N SER A 2 18.40 19.45 -9.76
CA SER A 2 17.63 20.67 -9.44
C SER A 2 17.63 20.94 -7.93
N GLU A 3 18.69 21.60 -7.46
CA GLU A 3 18.83 22.21 -6.12
C GLU A 3 19.37 23.65 -6.25
N ASP A 4 18.95 24.36 -7.30
CA ASP A 4 19.28 25.78 -7.55
C ASP A 4 17.98 26.59 -7.67
N ARG A 5 17.05 26.42 -6.72
CA ARG A 5 15.82 27.24 -6.65
C ARG A 5 15.76 28.18 -5.46
N GLU A 6 16.61 27.99 -4.47
CA GLU A 6 16.47 28.68 -3.17
C GLU A 6 17.25 29.99 -3.06
N ASN A 7 18.08 30.34 -4.05
CA ASN A 7 18.89 31.57 -4.01
C ASN A 7 18.97 32.26 -5.39
N TYR A 8 18.65 33.55 -5.46
CA TYR A 8 18.78 34.39 -6.64
C TYR A 8 19.66 35.60 -6.31
N LEU A 9 20.85 35.70 -6.93
CA LEU A 9 21.73 36.87 -6.76
C LEU A 9 22.04 37.19 -5.28
N ASP A 10 22.51 36.19 -4.53
CA ASP A 10 22.88 36.29 -3.10
C ASP A 10 21.72 36.62 -2.15
N MET A 11 20.49 36.63 -2.65
CA MET A 11 19.27 36.79 -1.87
C MET A 11 18.51 35.45 -1.88
N SER A 12 18.16 34.96 -0.69
CA SER A 12 17.24 33.84 -0.52
C SER A 12 15.91 34.19 -1.18
N VAL A 13 15.36 33.22 -1.92
CA VAL A 13 14.04 33.37 -2.59
C VAL A 13 12.91 32.93 -1.66
N ASP A 14 13.25 32.09 -0.68
CA ASP A 14 12.36 31.67 0.39
C ASP A 14 12.51 32.62 1.59
N ASP A 15 11.39 32.92 2.23
CA ASP A 15 11.40 33.68 3.47
C ASP A 15 11.92 32.74 4.57
N GLU A 16 13.19 32.92 4.99
CA GLU A 16 13.82 32.12 6.05
C GLU A 16 13.20 32.38 7.45
N ASP A 17 12.25 33.30 7.52
CA ASP A 17 11.50 33.65 8.71
C ASP A 17 10.34 32.68 8.96
N GLN A 18 9.83 32.66 10.20
CA GLN A 18 8.64 31.89 10.52
C GLN A 18 7.42 32.50 9.80
N LEU A 19 6.44 31.66 9.40
CA LEU A 19 5.20 32.14 8.79
C LEU A 19 4.47 33.10 9.73
N GLN A 20 4.06 34.26 9.21
CA GLN A 20 3.41 35.29 10.02
C GLN A 20 1.92 34.97 10.22
N PRO A 21 1.25 35.62 11.19
CA PRO A 21 -0.19 35.46 11.40
C PRO A 21 -1.01 35.82 10.15
N GLU A 22 -0.53 36.75 9.32
CA GLU A 22 -1.17 37.09 8.04
C GLU A 22 -1.14 35.94 7.02
N ASP A 23 -0.11 35.09 7.08
CA ASP A 23 0.08 33.96 6.16
C ASP A 23 -0.65 32.71 6.64
N THR A 24 -0.63 32.46 7.96
CA THR A 24 -1.26 31.29 8.58
C THR A 24 -2.73 31.51 8.92
N LEU A 25 -3.19 32.76 8.98
CA LEU A 25 -4.49 33.18 9.52
C LEU A 25 -4.74 32.70 10.97
N GLU A 26 -3.68 32.35 11.70
CA GLU A 26 -3.75 31.93 13.09
C GLU A 26 -3.41 33.12 14.02
N ASP A 27 -4.42 33.68 14.68
CA ASP A 27 -4.23 34.78 15.63
C ASP A 27 -3.74 34.26 16.99
N GLN A 28 -2.43 34.36 17.19
CA GLN A 28 -1.73 33.96 18.42
C GLN A 28 -1.51 35.13 19.40
N ASN A 29 -2.19 36.28 19.22
CA ASN A 29 -2.05 37.50 20.04
C ASN A 29 -0.61 38.04 20.15
N LEU A 30 0.19 37.88 19.10
CA LEU A 30 1.55 38.41 19.00
C LEU A 30 1.68 39.20 17.69
N ASP A 31 2.43 40.30 17.73
CA ASP A 31 2.74 41.11 16.53
C ASP A 31 3.78 40.40 15.65
N ASP A 32 4.72 39.65 16.25
CA ASP A 32 5.69 38.80 15.57
C ASP A 32 5.74 37.41 16.25
N VAL A 33 5.73 36.34 15.46
CA VAL A 33 5.87 34.96 15.96
C VAL A 33 7.19 34.77 16.72
N LEU A 34 8.24 35.51 16.37
CA LEU A 34 9.55 35.48 17.03
C LEU A 34 9.54 36.08 18.44
N ASP A 35 8.52 36.85 18.81
CA ASP A 35 8.35 37.37 20.18
C ASP A 35 7.93 36.28 21.17
N ARG A 36 7.59 35.08 20.69
CA ARG A 36 7.27 33.93 21.54
C ARG A 36 8.55 33.42 22.22
N GLY A 37 8.81 33.92 23.43
CA GLY A 37 9.87 33.38 24.27
C GLY A 37 9.66 31.89 24.57
N TYR A 38 10.70 31.08 24.37
CA TYR A 38 10.72 29.70 24.83
C TYR A 38 11.02 29.66 26.34
N SER A 39 10.17 29.01 27.12
CA SER A 39 10.42 28.71 28.54
C SER A 39 10.79 27.24 28.65
N PRO A 40 12.08 26.91 28.82
CA PRO A 40 12.49 25.53 29.08
C PRO A 40 11.85 25.05 30.39
N PRO A 41 11.63 23.73 30.55
CA PRO A 41 11.12 23.19 31.79
C PRO A 41 12.04 23.53 32.98
N ASP A 42 11.47 23.88 34.14
CA ASP A 42 12.18 24.22 35.39
C ASP A 42 13.04 23.07 35.96
N ARG A 43 12.95 21.89 35.36
CA ARG A 43 13.67 20.68 35.73
C ARG A 43 14.12 19.94 34.48
N PRO A 44 15.23 19.18 34.54
CA PRO A 44 15.63 18.35 33.43
C PRO A 44 14.50 17.41 33.01
N PRO A 45 14.31 17.17 31.70
CA PRO A 45 13.34 16.19 31.21
C PRO A 45 13.66 14.81 31.78
N ALA A 46 12.65 13.94 31.86
CA ALA A 46 12.82 12.62 32.48
C ALA A 46 13.96 11.81 31.87
N THR A 47 14.21 11.99 30.57
CA THR A 47 15.24 11.31 29.77
C THR A 47 16.60 12.01 29.77
N TYR A 48 16.78 13.09 30.52
CA TYR A 48 18.04 13.84 30.52
C TYR A 48 19.25 13.01 30.99
N ASN A 49 19.00 11.98 31.81
CA ASN A 49 20.04 11.08 32.28
C ASN A 49 20.22 9.85 31.38
N ASP A 50 19.35 9.66 30.39
CA ASP A 50 19.38 8.54 29.45
C ASP A 50 20.22 8.87 28.20
N TYR A 51 20.84 10.06 28.16
CA TYR A 51 21.79 10.40 27.10
C TYR A 51 23.14 9.71 27.35
N PRO A 52 23.64 8.92 26.40
CA PRO A 52 24.97 8.34 26.51
C PRO A 52 26.03 9.43 26.55
N THR A 53 27.07 9.23 27.36
CA THR A 53 28.26 10.09 27.37
C THR A 53 28.94 10.08 26.00
N GLU A 54 29.78 11.08 25.71
CA GLU A 54 30.56 11.14 24.45
C GLU A 54 31.40 9.87 24.21
N ALA A 55 31.94 9.27 25.28
CA ALA A 55 32.68 8.02 25.19
C ALA A 55 31.78 6.83 24.82
N GLU A 56 30.59 6.74 25.41
CA GLU A 56 29.60 5.70 25.10
C GLU A 56 29.04 5.85 23.69
N ARG A 57 28.83 7.09 23.20
CA ARG A 57 28.43 7.35 21.81
C ARG A 57 29.47 6.88 20.80
N LEU A 58 30.75 7.04 21.10
CA LEU A 58 31.85 6.58 20.25
C LEU A 58 31.99 5.05 20.25
N GLN A 59 31.74 4.43 21.41
CA GLN A 59 31.76 2.98 21.55
C GLN A 59 30.54 2.34 20.87
N GLY A 60 29.39 3.01 20.93
CA GLY A 60 28.10 2.50 20.48
C GLY A 60 27.59 1.37 21.38
N GLU A 61 26.33 1.00 21.15
CA GLU A 61 25.71 -0.16 21.80
C GLU A 61 26.20 -1.46 21.12
N SER A 62 26.34 -2.51 21.92
CA SER A 62 26.61 -3.83 21.36
C SER A 62 25.36 -4.41 20.68
N LEU A 63 25.55 -5.35 19.75
CA LEU A 63 24.42 -6.03 19.09
C LEU A 63 23.53 -6.77 20.11
N ASP A 64 24.13 -7.37 21.14
CA ASP A 64 23.41 -8.09 22.19
C ASP A 64 22.55 -7.14 23.04
N GLU A 65 23.04 -5.93 23.31
CA GLU A 65 22.30 -4.90 24.05
C GLU A 65 21.07 -4.44 23.27
N ARG A 66 21.25 -4.12 21.97
CA ARG A 66 20.14 -3.77 21.06
C ARG A 66 19.09 -4.88 20.94
N LEU A 67 19.52 -6.15 20.91
CA LEU A 67 18.61 -7.29 20.87
C LEU A 67 17.82 -7.46 22.18
N SER A 68 18.38 -7.04 23.32
CA SER A 68 17.70 -7.13 24.62
C SER A 68 16.60 -6.09 24.81
N GLU A 69 16.68 -4.98 24.06
CA GLU A 69 15.68 -3.90 24.04
C GLU A 69 14.51 -4.19 23.08
N GLU A 70 14.69 -5.14 22.16
CA GLU A 70 13.66 -5.53 21.20
C GLU A 70 12.50 -6.25 21.90
N VAL A 71 11.27 -5.80 21.61
CA VAL A 71 10.04 -6.50 22.01
C VAL A 71 9.57 -7.32 20.80
N PRO A 72 9.44 -8.66 20.92
CA PRO A 72 8.95 -9.48 19.81
C PRO A 72 7.55 -9.05 19.38
N GLU A 73 7.38 -8.83 18.08
CA GLU A 73 6.06 -8.62 17.49
C GLU A 73 5.18 -9.87 17.70
N PRO A 74 3.86 -9.71 17.89
CA PRO A 74 2.95 -10.84 17.96
C PRO A 74 2.98 -11.65 16.65
N ASP A 75 2.86 -12.97 16.76
CA ASP A 75 2.82 -13.86 15.60
C ASP A 75 1.51 -13.62 14.81
N PRO A 76 1.58 -13.13 13.56
CA PRO A 76 0.39 -12.81 12.77
C PRO A 76 -0.48 -14.03 12.46
N TYR A 77 0.08 -15.25 12.47
CA TYR A 77 -0.67 -16.48 12.22
C TYR A 77 -1.44 -16.97 13.45
N VAL A 78 -1.02 -16.56 14.65
CA VAL A 78 -1.74 -16.87 15.89
C VAL A 78 -2.96 -15.96 16.06
N GLU A 79 -2.85 -14.67 15.71
CA GLU A 79 -4.00 -13.77 15.71
C GLU A 79 -5.01 -14.13 14.61
N ALA A 80 -4.53 -14.41 13.39
CA ALA A 80 -5.40 -14.86 12.29
C ALA A 80 -6.16 -16.16 12.64
N ALA A 81 -5.53 -17.10 13.35
CA ALA A 81 -6.21 -18.32 13.81
C ALA A 81 -7.32 -18.05 14.83
N GLN A 82 -7.21 -16.98 15.64
CA GLN A 82 -8.24 -16.60 16.61
C GLN A 82 -9.41 -15.85 15.97
N ASP A 83 -9.19 -15.21 14.82
CA ASP A 83 -10.22 -14.53 14.04
C ASP A 83 -10.88 -15.44 13.00
N ALA A 84 -10.17 -16.44 12.47
CA ALA A 84 -10.71 -17.48 11.60
C ALA A 84 -11.79 -18.35 12.29
N ASP A 85 -11.81 -18.41 13.63
CA ASP A 85 -12.89 -19.06 14.39
C ASP A 85 -14.19 -18.23 14.43
N ARG A 86 -14.17 -16.96 13.99
CA ARG A 86 -15.31 -16.02 14.04
C ARG A 86 -15.86 -15.62 12.69
N GLU A 87 -15.02 -15.61 11.65
CA GLU A 87 -15.45 -15.33 10.29
C GLU A 87 -15.58 -16.64 9.54
N ASP A 88 -16.82 -17.00 9.21
CA ASP A 88 -17.07 -17.97 8.15
C ASP A 88 -16.54 -17.35 6.85
N GLU A 89 -15.28 -17.64 6.51
CA GLU A 89 -14.59 -17.09 5.34
C GLU A 89 -15.34 -17.37 4.04
N ASN A 90 -16.26 -18.35 4.03
CA ASN A 90 -17.08 -18.72 2.89
C ASN A 90 -18.47 -18.06 2.89
N ALA A 91 -18.82 -17.25 3.90
CA ALA A 91 -20.15 -16.65 4.00
C ALA A 91 -20.46 -15.66 2.87
N LEU A 92 -19.43 -15.00 2.34
CA LEU A 92 -19.57 -14.19 1.12
C LEU A 92 -19.67 -15.07 -0.11
N ASP A 93 -18.83 -16.11 -0.21
CA ASP A 93 -18.78 -17.01 -1.36
C ASP A 93 -20.11 -17.74 -1.56
N GLU A 94 -20.74 -18.26 -0.49
CA GLU A 94 -22.09 -18.87 -0.53
C GLU A 94 -23.18 -17.86 -0.91
N GLN A 95 -23.02 -16.58 -0.53
CA GLN A 95 -23.97 -15.53 -0.88
C GLN A 95 -23.89 -15.11 -2.36
N VAL A 96 -22.70 -15.20 -2.95
CA VAL A 96 -22.47 -14.85 -4.36
C VAL A 96 -22.36 -16.06 -5.29
N GLY A 97 -22.50 -17.29 -4.78
CA GLY A 97 -22.45 -18.53 -5.56
C GLY A 97 -21.05 -18.86 -6.09
N LEU A 98 -19.99 -18.38 -5.42
CA LEU A 98 -18.59 -18.62 -5.79
C LEU A 98 -18.00 -19.88 -5.16
N ASP A 99 -18.76 -20.53 -4.28
CA ASP A 99 -18.47 -21.79 -3.61
C ASP A 99 -18.38 -22.99 -4.59
N GLU A 100 -18.99 -22.86 -5.76
CA GLU A 100 -18.67 -23.69 -6.92
C GLU A 100 -17.73 -22.90 -7.84
N ALA A 101 -16.50 -23.38 -8.03
CA ALA A 101 -15.59 -22.79 -9.00
C ALA A 101 -16.25 -22.82 -10.39
N GLU A 102 -16.88 -21.70 -10.77
CA GLU A 102 -17.48 -21.54 -12.08
C GLU A 102 -16.42 -21.93 -13.12
N PRO A 103 -16.80 -22.70 -14.16
CA PRO A 103 -15.84 -23.15 -15.14
C PRO A 103 -15.21 -21.93 -15.81
N ARG A 104 -13.95 -21.67 -15.47
CA ARG A 104 -13.19 -20.53 -16.01
C ARG A 104 -12.82 -20.81 -17.46
N THR A 105 -12.96 -19.81 -18.31
CA THR A 105 -12.44 -19.87 -19.67
C THR A 105 -10.92 -19.77 -19.65
N GLY A 106 -10.24 -20.64 -20.38
CA GLY A 106 -8.80 -20.57 -20.59
C GLY A 106 -8.42 -19.67 -21.77
N ARG A 107 -7.23 -19.92 -22.34
CA ARG A 107 -6.78 -19.26 -23.57
C ARG A 107 -7.67 -19.64 -24.76
N LEU A 108 -8.24 -18.65 -25.43
CA LEU A 108 -9.00 -18.82 -26.67
C LEU A 108 -8.10 -18.73 -27.90
N VAL A 109 -8.22 -19.71 -28.80
CA VAL A 109 -7.43 -19.78 -30.03
C VAL A 109 -8.36 -19.90 -31.22
N GLN A 110 -8.18 -19.05 -32.23
CA GLN A 110 -8.95 -19.13 -33.48
C GLN A 110 -8.64 -20.43 -34.24
N PRO A 111 -9.52 -20.90 -35.15
CA PRO A 111 -9.31 -22.13 -35.91
C PRO A 111 -7.99 -22.19 -36.69
N ASP A 112 -7.54 -21.03 -37.19
CA ASP A 112 -6.29 -20.81 -37.92
C ASP A 112 -5.09 -20.50 -36.99
N GLU A 113 -5.30 -20.52 -35.68
CA GLU A 113 -4.32 -20.16 -34.65
C GLU A 113 -3.78 -18.72 -34.78
N GLY A 114 -4.52 -17.84 -35.45
CA GLY A 114 -4.09 -16.47 -35.75
C GLY A 114 -3.00 -16.42 -36.84
N LEU A 115 -2.90 -17.47 -37.67
CA LEU A 115 -1.94 -17.57 -38.76
C LEU A 115 -2.64 -17.48 -40.11
N GLY A 116 -2.28 -16.47 -40.91
CA GLY A 116 -2.72 -16.35 -42.30
C GLY A 116 -3.83 -15.34 -42.49
N GLU A 117 -4.67 -15.56 -43.51
CA GLU A 117 -5.84 -14.72 -43.80
C GLU A 117 -7.07 -15.31 -43.11
N ASP A 118 -7.86 -14.47 -42.44
CA ASP A 118 -9.10 -14.87 -41.78
C ASP A 118 -10.17 -15.25 -42.82
N HIS A 119 -10.66 -16.48 -42.73
CA HIS A 119 -11.70 -17.03 -43.59
C HIS A 119 -13.02 -17.25 -42.84
N GLU A 120 -13.05 -17.03 -41.53
CA GLU A 120 -14.22 -17.17 -40.69
C GLU A 120 -14.99 -15.85 -40.62
N GLY A 121 -16.22 -15.83 -41.15
CA GLY A 121 -17.08 -14.64 -41.07
C GLY A 121 -17.65 -14.37 -39.66
N GLN A 122 -17.35 -15.21 -38.68
CA GLN A 122 -17.82 -15.13 -37.30
C GLN A 122 -16.64 -15.14 -36.33
N GLU A 123 -16.75 -14.43 -35.22
CA GLU A 123 -15.75 -14.40 -34.16
C GLU A 123 -15.86 -15.66 -33.31
N VAL A 124 -15.17 -16.72 -33.73
CA VAL A 124 -15.17 -18.04 -33.09
C VAL A 124 -13.76 -18.44 -32.65
N ALA A 125 -13.67 -19.10 -31.50
CA ALA A 125 -12.42 -19.61 -30.97
C ALA A 125 -12.65 -20.86 -30.12
N ARG A 126 -11.61 -21.71 -29.99
CA ARG A 126 -11.59 -22.87 -29.10
C ARG A 126 -10.81 -22.54 -27.83
N ASP A 127 -11.34 -22.93 -26.68
CA ASP A 127 -10.60 -22.91 -25.42
C ASP A 127 -9.56 -24.04 -25.42
N VAL A 128 -8.29 -23.70 -25.19
CA VAL A 128 -7.17 -24.65 -25.11
C VAL A 128 -6.61 -24.82 -23.70
N GLY A 129 -7.29 -24.25 -22.70
CA GLY A 129 -6.92 -24.32 -21.29
C GLY A 129 -5.97 -23.20 -20.85
N ILE A 130 -5.57 -23.29 -19.57
CA ILE A 130 -4.79 -22.28 -18.86
C ILE A 130 -3.29 -22.48 -19.15
N ASP A 131 -2.60 -21.43 -19.60
CA ASP A 131 -1.16 -21.47 -19.89
C ASP A 131 -0.31 -21.14 -18.66
N GLY A 132 -0.35 -22.02 -17.64
CA GLY A 132 0.65 -22.18 -16.57
C GLY A 132 1.00 -21.01 -15.64
N ALA A 133 0.61 -19.76 -15.94
CA ALA A 133 1.09 -18.54 -15.28
C ALA A 133 -0.01 -17.76 -14.54
N GLY A 134 -1.12 -18.41 -14.21
CA GLY A 134 -2.34 -17.72 -13.80
C GLY A 134 -3.03 -17.08 -15.02
N ALA A 135 -4.28 -16.67 -14.82
CA ALA A 135 -5.05 -16.01 -15.87
C ALA A 135 -4.50 -14.58 -16.08
N SER A 136 -4.42 -14.14 -17.34
CA SER A 136 -4.26 -12.71 -17.60
C SER A 136 -5.48 -11.95 -17.07
N ALA A 137 -5.38 -10.62 -16.90
CA ALA A 137 -6.55 -9.82 -16.49
C ALA A 137 -7.73 -9.96 -17.47
N GLU A 138 -7.46 -10.19 -18.76
CA GLU A 138 -8.48 -10.40 -19.79
C GLU A 138 -9.11 -11.80 -19.67
N GLU A 139 -8.30 -12.83 -19.43
CA GLU A 139 -8.78 -14.19 -19.19
C GLU A 139 -9.59 -14.30 -17.89
N ALA A 140 -9.21 -13.55 -16.86
CA ALA A 140 -9.94 -13.47 -15.59
C ALA A 140 -11.28 -12.71 -15.69
N ALA A 141 -11.45 -11.84 -16.68
CA ALA A 141 -12.69 -11.10 -16.90
C ALA A 141 -13.76 -11.90 -17.66
N MET A 142 -13.37 -13.03 -18.27
CA MET A 142 -14.26 -13.88 -19.07
C MET A 142 -14.90 -14.96 -18.20
N HIS A 143 -16.19 -15.23 -18.44
CA HIS A 143 -16.96 -16.27 -17.74
C HIS A 143 -17.86 -17.02 -18.72
N ILE A 144 -18.12 -18.30 -18.43
CA ILE A 144 -19.01 -19.13 -19.25
C ILE A 144 -20.46 -18.85 -18.84
N THR A 145 -21.28 -18.42 -19.79
CA THR A 145 -22.74 -18.35 -19.61
C THR A 145 -23.38 -19.56 -20.28
N GLN A 146 -24.37 -20.16 -19.60
CA GLN A 146 -25.20 -21.21 -20.21
C GLN A 146 -26.31 -20.54 -21.01
N GLU A 147 -26.46 -20.93 -22.29
CA GLU A 147 -27.65 -20.55 -23.03
C GLU A 147 -28.88 -21.17 -22.35
N PRO A 148 -30.00 -20.42 -22.25
CA PRO A 148 -31.23 -20.99 -21.71
C PRO A 148 -31.65 -22.19 -22.56
N GLU A 149 -32.01 -23.30 -21.90
CA GLU A 149 -32.48 -24.48 -22.63
C GLU A 149 -33.60 -24.06 -23.59
N PRO A 150 -33.48 -24.40 -24.89
CA PRO A 150 -34.54 -24.09 -25.84
C PRO A 150 -35.83 -24.80 -25.38
N PRO A 151 -37.00 -24.14 -25.51
CA PRO A 151 -38.24 -24.75 -25.07
C PRO A 151 -38.43 -26.08 -25.80
N LEU A 152 -38.67 -27.15 -25.02
CA LEU A 152 -38.99 -28.47 -25.56
C LEU A 152 -40.24 -28.34 -26.44
N GLY A 153 -40.05 -28.46 -27.75
CA GLY A 153 -41.08 -28.50 -28.78
C GLY A 153 -41.16 -29.87 -29.41
#